data_AF-A0A946L262-F1
#
_entry.id   AF-A0A946L262-F1
#
_cell.length_a   1.000
_cell.length_b   1.000
_cell.length_c   1.000
_cell.angle_alpha   90.00
_cell.angle_beta   90.00
_cell.angle_gamma   90.00
#
_symmetry.space_group_name_H-M   'P 1'
#
loop_
_entity.id
_entity.type
_entity.pdbx_description
1 polymer ?
#
loop_
_entity_poly.entity_id
_entity_poly.type
_entity_poly.pdbx_seq_one_letter_code
_entity_poly.pdbx_strand_id
1 'polypeptide(L)'
;MGWLDRLGRGLQKAGGDSSRSLESLRDLIVGDMVKFDFTSQAEISGKTFSVDALWTLSLGENTVDQLHYAGLVDGAQQVRVRSISADEFEVAISVLPQEVLSVFKEKELAEMLESDDDYLYLLHRRKKAPDLYLS
;
A
#
# COMPACT_ATOMS: atom_id res chain seq x y z
N MET A 1 -30.00 31.55 47.46
CA MET A 1 -29.56 31.43 46.04
C MET A 1 -28.07 31.15 46.03
N GLY A 2 -27.59 30.14 45.28
CA GLY A 2 -26.15 29.93 45.11
C GLY A 2 -25.64 28.48 45.09
N TRP A 3 -26.39 27.54 44.51
CA TRP A 3 -25.89 26.15 44.30
C TRP A 3 -25.86 25.71 42.82
N LEU A 4 -26.13 26.62 41.87
CA LEU A 4 -26.19 26.30 40.44
C LEU A 4 -24.92 26.65 39.63
N ASP A 5 -23.91 27.30 40.21
CA ASP A 5 -22.71 27.74 39.47
C ASP A 5 -21.53 26.73 39.47
N ARG A 6 -21.74 25.48 39.90
CA ARG A 6 -20.69 24.43 39.94
C ARG A 6 -20.96 23.20 39.07
N LEU A 7 -21.71 23.35 37.98
CA LEU A 7 -21.83 22.30 36.94
C LEU A 7 -21.24 22.69 35.58
N GLY A 8 -20.62 23.87 35.48
CA GLY A 8 -20.17 24.43 34.19
C GLY A 8 -18.69 24.22 33.81
N ARG A 9 -17.89 23.43 34.53
CA ARG A 9 -16.44 23.28 34.26
C ARG A 9 -15.92 21.89 34.61
N GLY A 10 -16.28 20.90 33.81
CA GLY A 10 -15.77 19.53 33.96
C GLY A 10 -15.84 18.63 32.72
N LEU A 11 -16.34 19.12 31.58
CA LEU A 11 -16.31 18.39 30.31
C LEU A 11 -15.65 19.26 29.23
N GLN A 12 -14.32 19.43 29.34
CA GLN A 12 -13.50 19.74 28.17
C GLN A 12 -12.29 18.82 28.16
N LYS A 13 -12.22 18.04 27.08
CA LYS A 13 -11.07 17.33 26.51
C LYS A 13 -10.38 16.27 27.38
N ALA A 14 -10.80 15.03 27.17
CA ALA A 14 -9.88 13.89 27.08
C ALA A 14 -10.27 12.96 25.93
N GLY A 15 -10.62 13.54 24.78
CA GLY A 15 -10.42 12.86 23.50
C GLY A 15 -8.99 13.16 23.08
N GLY A 16 -8.03 12.55 23.78
CA GLY A 16 -6.65 12.56 23.33
C GLY A 16 -6.63 11.76 22.03
N ASP A 17 -6.30 12.43 20.94
CA ASP A 17 -5.98 11.78 19.68
C ASP A 17 -4.86 10.78 20.03
N SER A 18 -5.19 9.49 20.14
CA SER A 18 -4.25 8.45 20.55
C SER A 18 -3.34 8.07 19.36
N SER A 19 -2.97 9.08 18.58
CA SER A 19 -2.11 9.00 17.42
C SER A 19 -0.70 8.79 17.93
N ARG A 20 -0.21 7.56 17.83
CA ARG A 20 1.18 7.22 18.14
C ARG A 20 2.07 7.72 17.01
N SER A 21 3.23 8.28 17.36
CA SER A 21 4.25 8.61 16.36
C SER A 21 4.87 7.31 15.84
N LEU A 22 5.00 7.22 14.53
CA LEU A 22 5.70 6.13 13.85
C LEU A 22 6.95 6.72 13.21
N GLU A 23 8.11 6.12 13.45
CA GLU A 23 9.38 6.50 12.80
C GLU A 23 9.64 5.63 11.57
N SER A 24 9.05 4.43 11.53
CA SER A 24 9.24 3.46 10.46
C SER A 24 7.99 2.64 10.17
N LEU A 25 7.92 2.05 8.97
CA LEU A 25 6.95 1.01 8.63
C LEU A 25 6.99 -0.16 9.64
N ARG A 26 8.16 -0.44 10.22
CA ARG A 26 8.35 -1.47 11.24
C ARG A 26 7.55 -1.22 12.52
N ASP A 27 7.22 0.04 12.77
CA ASP A 27 6.48 0.44 13.97
C ASP A 27 5.00 0.17 13.82
N LEU A 28 4.49 -0.09 12.60
CA LEU A 28 3.09 -0.42 12.36
C LEU A 28 2.68 -1.69 13.11
N ILE A 29 1.41 -1.74 13.51
CA ILE A 29 0.77 -2.92 14.08
C ILE A 29 -0.50 -3.23 13.29
N VAL A 30 -0.91 -4.49 13.32
CA VAL A 30 -2.19 -4.90 12.74
C VAL A 30 -3.33 -4.11 13.40
N GLY A 31 -4.23 -3.59 12.58
CA GLY A 31 -5.33 -2.71 12.99
C GLY A 31 -5.02 -1.22 12.95
N ASP A 32 -3.76 -0.80 12.75
CA ASP A 32 -3.48 0.60 12.44
C ASP A 32 -4.15 1.03 11.13
N MET A 33 -4.46 2.32 11.03
CA MET A 33 -4.99 2.92 9.81
C MET A 33 -3.89 3.72 9.09
N VAL A 34 -3.72 3.46 7.80
CA VAL A 34 -2.77 4.16 6.92
C VAL A 34 -3.57 4.94 5.88
N LYS A 35 -3.37 6.26 5.83
CA LYS A 35 -4.00 7.15 4.85
C LYS A 35 -2.98 7.57 3.79
N PHE A 36 -3.34 7.40 2.52
CA PHE A 36 -2.58 7.93 1.41
C PHE A 36 -3.17 9.27 0.99
N ASP A 37 -2.63 10.38 1.51
CA ASP A 37 -3.14 11.71 1.17
C ASP A 37 -3.01 12.02 -0.33
N PHE A 38 -1.84 11.71 -0.91
CA PHE A 38 -1.56 11.93 -2.33
C PHE A 38 -0.68 10.81 -2.89
N THR A 39 -1.03 10.30 -4.06
CA THR A 39 -0.22 9.35 -4.84
C THR A 39 -0.61 9.45 -6.32
N SER A 40 0.32 9.09 -7.20
CA SER A 40 0.09 9.05 -8.65
C SER A 40 -0.86 7.92 -9.08
N GLN A 41 -1.09 6.93 -8.22
CA GLN A 41 -2.04 5.83 -8.44
C GLN A 41 -3.44 6.28 -7.96
N ALA A 42 -4.32 6.60 -8.91
CA ALA A 42 -5.65 7.16 -8.62
C ALA A 42 -6.52 6.23 -7.76
N GLU A 43 -6.30 4.92 -7.85
CA GLU A 43 -7.04 3.87 -7.15
C GLU A 43 -6.81 3.86 -5.63
N ILE A 44 -5.72 4.48 -5.15
CA ILE A 44 -5.35 4.52 -3.73
C ILE A 44 -5.23 5.95 -3.18
N SER A 45 -5.19 6.96 -4.06
CA SER A 45 -5.09 8.36 -3.67
C SER A 45 -6.32 8.84 -2.89
N GLY A 46 -6.09 9.48 -1.73
CA GLY A 46 -7.13 9.96 -0.82
C GLY A 46 -7.80 8.87 0.02
N LYS A 47 -7.37 7.60 -0.09
CA LYS A 47 -7.97 6.48 0.63
C LYS A 47 -7.23 6.13 1.92
N THR A 48 -7.95 5.44 2.80
CA THR A 48 -7.45 4.97 4.09
C THR A 48 -7.63 3.46 4.16
N PHE A 49 -6.58 2.75 4.56
CA PHE A 49 -6.54 1.29 4.63
C PHE A 49 -6.20 0.85 6.05
N SER A 50 -6.71 -0.31 6.47
CA SER A 50 -6.29 -0.95 7.72
C SER A 50 -5.08 -1.85 7.45
N VAL A 51 -4.10 -1.85 8.35
CA VAL A 51 -3.02 -2.85 8.37
C VAL A 51 -3.63 -4.20 8.74
N ASP A 52 -3.51 -5.18 7.84
CA ASP A 52 -4.00 -6.55 8.03
C ASP A 52 -2.87 -7.51 8.38
N ALA A 53 -1.70 -7.32 7.77
CA ALA A 53 -0.55 -8.20 7.96
C ALA A 53 0.77 -7.44 7.87
N LEU A 54 1.78 -7.97 8.56
CA LEU A 54 3.15 -7.48 8.56
C LEU A 54 4.10 -8.65 8.35
N TRP A 55 5.12 -8.47 7.50
CA TRP A 55 6.13 -9.50 7.27
C TRP A 55 7.49 -8.88 6.98
N THR A 56 8.53 -9.67 7.27
CA THR A 56 9.93 -9.31 7.03
C THR A 56 10.56 -10.37 6.14
N LEU A 57 11.20 -9.95 5.06
CA LEU A 57 12.02 -10.79 4.20
C LEU A 57 13.49 -10.51 4.48
N SER A 58 14.22 -11.51 4.94
CA SER A 58 15.68 -11.45 5.06
C SER A 58 16.32 -11.82 3.73
N LEU A 59 17.13 -10.92 3.18
CA LEU A 59 17.91 -11.14 1.95
C LEU A 59 19.32 -11.70 2.24
N GLY A 60 19.67 -11.90 3.51
CA GLY A 60 20.95 -12.43 3.97
C GLY A 60 20.95 -12.77 5.46
N GLU A 61 22.11 -13.12 6.01
CA GLU A 61 22.27 -13.45 7.44
C GLU A 61 22.32 -12.20 8.34
N ASN A 62 22.52 -11.01 7.76
CA ASN A 62 22.65 -9.76 8.50
C ASN A 62 21.32 -9.01 8.60
N THR A 63 21.10 -8.32 9.72
CA THR A 63 19.89 -7.53 9.99
C THR A 63 19.72 -6.29 9.11
N VAL A 64 20.77 -5.88 8.40
CA VAL A 64 20.76 -4.75 7.45
C VAL A 64 20.05 -5.13 6.14
N ASP A 65 19.99 -6.43 5.82
CA ASP A 65 19.42 -6.94 4.59
C ASP A 65 17.96 -7.38 4.77
N GLN A 66 17.21 -6.68 5.63
CA GLN A 66 15.81 -6.98 5.93
C GLN A 66 14.84 -6.01 5.25
N LEU A 67 13.96 -6.55 4.41
CA LEU A 67 12.85 -5.82 3.81
C LEU A 67 11.59 -6.00 4.65
N HIS A 68 10.96 -4.88 5.02
CA HIS A 68 9.72 -4.88 5.79
C HIS A 68 8.56 -4.51 4.91
N TYR A 69 7.46 -5.23 5.12
CA TYR A 69 6.25 -5.06 4.35
C TYR A 69 5.03 -4.95 5.25
N ALA A 70 4.09 -4.14 4.81
CA ALA A 70 2.75 -4.06 5.37
C ALA A 70 1.71 -4.39 4.29
N GLY A 71 0.83 -5.33 4.62
CA GLY A 71 -0.39 -5.60 3.87
C GLY A 71 -1.50 -4.72 4.40
N LEU A 72 -2.10 -3.95 3.52
CA LEU A 72 -3.14 -2.98 3.81
C LEU A 72 -4.43 -3.38 3.08
N VAL A 73 -5.57 -3.23 3.74
CA VAL A 73 -6.87 -3.63 3.19
C VAL A 73 -7.91 -2.51 3.33
N ASP A 74 -8.72 -2.34 2.28
CA ASP A 74 -9.93 -1.52 2.25
C ASP A 74 -11.01 -2.29 1.47
N GLY A 75 -11.86 -3.01 2.21
CA GLY A 75 -12.84 -3.92 1.63
C GLY A 75 -12.17 -5.01 0.77
N ALA A 76 -12.44 -5.01 -0.53
CA ALA A 76 -11.86 -5.95 -1.48
C ALA A 76 -10.48 -5.52 -2.03
N GLN A 77 -10.06 -4.27 -1.80
CA GLN A 77 -8.80 -3.75 -2.32
C GLN A 77 -7.67 -4.10 -1.34
N GLN A 78 -6.59 -4.69 -1.88
CA GLN A 78 -5.38 -5.02 -1.13
C GLN A 78 -4.20 -4.23 -1.67
N VAL A 79 -3.47 -3.60 -0.77
CA VAL A 79 -2.26 -2.82 -1.06
C VAL A 79 -1.11 -3.40 -0.26
N ARG A 80 0.07 -3.45 -0.87
CA ARG A 80 1.31 -3.83 -0.22
C ARG A 80 2.22 -2.61 -0.19
N VAL A 81 2.74 -2.30 1.00
CA VAL A 81 3.75 -1.26 1.17
C VAL A 81 5.06 -1.91 1.60
N ARG A 82 6.18 -1.44 1.06
CA ARG A 82 7.52 -1.77 1.58
C ARG A 82 8.33 -0.51 1.79
N SER A 83 9.20 -0.50 2.79
CA SER A 83 10.22 0.55 2.94
C SER A 83 11.39 0.25 2.00
N ILE A 84 11.78 1.25 1.20
CA ILE A 84 13.00 1.23 0.39
C ILE A 84 14.13 1.91 1.18
N SER A 85 13.81 3.01 1.86
CA SER A 85 14.72 3.74 2.75
C SER A 85 13.92 4.33 3.94
N ALA A 86 14.55 5.18 4.75
CA ALA A 86 13.91 5.83 5.89
C ALA A 86 12.70 6.70 5.46
N ASP A 87 12.81 7.37 4.31
CA ASP A 87 11.83 8.34 3.84
C ASP A 87 11.07 7.88 2.58
N GLU A 88 11.45 6.73 2.00
CA GLU A 88 10.89 6.23 0.74
C GLU A 88 10.20 4.89 0.92
N PHE A 89 8.98 4.81 0.38
CA PHE A 89 8.16 3.60 0.37
C PHE A 89 7.74 3.25 -1.05
N GLU A 90 7.70 1.95 -1.33
CA GLU A 90 7.02 1.43 -2.51
C GLU A 90 5.61 1.01 -2.14
N VAL A 91 4.66 1.28 -3.03
CA VAL A 91 3.25 0.94 -2.85
C VAL A 91 2.78 0.18 -4.09
N ALA A 92 2.34 -1.06 -3.90
CA ALA A 92 1.84 -1.93 -4.95
C ALA A 92 0.38 -2.31 -4.67
N ILE A 93 -0.48 -2.19 -5.68
CA ILE A 93 -1.85 -2.72 -5.62
C ILE A 93 -1.80 -4.19 -6.00
N SER A 94 -2.43 -5.04 -5.20
CA SER A 94 -2.58 -6.45 -5.53
C SER A 94 -3.64 -6.61 -6.61
N VAL A 95 -3.29 -7.34 -7.67
CA VAL A 95 -4.19 -7.64 -8.78
C VAL A 95 -4.35 -9.16 -8.86
N LEU A 96 -5.55 -9.60 -9.24
CA LEU A 96 -5.81 -11.02 -9.43
C LEU A 96 -5.13 -11.51 -10.72
N PRO A 97 -4.68 -12.78 -10.78
CA PRO A 97 -4.09 -13.33 -12.00
C PRO A 97 -4.97 -13.15 -13.24
N GLN A 98 -6.30 -13.27 -13.09
CA GLN A 98 -7.26 -13.07 -14.18
C GLN A 98 -7.24 -11.64 -14.72
N GLU A 99 -7.00 -10.64 -13.87
CA GLU A 99 -6.89 -9.24 -14.29
C GLU A 99 -5.61 -9.01 -15.10
N VAL A 100 -4.49 -9.60 -14.67
CA VAL A 100 -3.23 -9.55 -15.42
C VAL A 100 -3.38 -10.22 -16.79
N LEU A 101 -3.98 -11.41 -16.83
CA LEU A 101 -4.22 -12.17 -18.06
C LEU A 101 -5.26 -11.52 -18.99
N SER A 102 -6.08 -10.60 -18.50
CA SER A 102 -6.98 -9.80 -19.34
C SER A 102 -6.23 -8.76 -20.20
N VAL A 103 -5.00 -8.40 -19.79
CA VAL A 103 -4.18 -7.37 -20.44
C VAL A 103 -3.01 -7.98 -21.19
N PHE A 104 -2.38 -9.01 -20.62
CA PHE A 104 -1.18 -9.65 -21.15
C PHE A 104 -1.44 -11.10 -21.53
N LYS A 105 -0.72 -11.60 -22.54
CA LYS A 105 -0.84 -13.01 -22.92
C LYS A 105 -0.12 -13.88 -21.91
N GLU A 106 -0.75 -14.97 -21.51
CA GLU A 106 -0.18 -15.95 -20.57
C GLU A 106 1.22 -16.41 -20.96
N LYS A 107 1.43 -16.71 -22.25
CA LYS A 107 2.73 -17.13 -22.77
C LYS A 107 3.84 -16.09 -22.56
N GLU A 108 3.53 -14.81 -22.75
CA GLU A 108 4.51 -13.72 -22.56
C GLU A 108 4.89 -13.57 -21.07
N LEU A 109 3.93 -13.76 -20.17
CA LEU A 109 4.20 -13.77 -18.72
C LEU A 109 5.00 -15.00 -18.29
N ALA A 110 4.70 -16.17 -18.83
CA ALA A 110 5.42 -17.40 -18.54
C ALA A 110 6.90 -17.30 -18.96
N GLU A 111 7.16 -16.83 -20.18
CA GLU A 111 8.53 -16.60 -20.68
C GLU A 111 9.32 -15.62 -19.78
N MET A 112 8.67 -14.60 -19.23
CA MET A 112 9.30 -13.68 -18.29
C MET A 112 9.60 -14.30 -16.92
N LEU A 113 8.70 -15.11 -16.38
CA LEU A 113 8.84 -15.73 -15.06
C LEU A 113 9.79 -16.93 -15.06
N GLU A 114 9.93 -17.60 -16.21
CA GLU A 114 10.83 -18.74 -16.41
C GLU A 114 12.24 -18.32 -16.84
N SER A 115 12.48 -17.02 -17.08
CA SER A 115 13.81 -16.55 -17.42
C SER A 115 14.70 -16.56 -16.19
N ASP A 116 15.85 -17.24 -16.28
CA ASP A 116 16.91 -17.22 -15.25
C ASP A 116 17.78 -15.95 -15.35
N ASP A 117 17.26 -14.87 -15.94
CA ASP A 117 17.98 -13.61 -16.02
C ASP A 117 17.60 -12.63 -14.89
N ASP A 118 18.59 -11.84 -14.46
CA ASP A 118 18.41 -10.83 -13.41
C ASP A 118 17.78 -9.53 -13.97
N TYR A 119 17.03 -9.60 -15.08
CA TYR A 119 16.50 -8.41 -15.73
C TYR A 119 15.18 -7.92 -15.12
N LEU A 120 15.07 -6.59 -15.00
CA LEU A 120 13.80 -5.94 -14.72
C LEU A 120 12.94 -5.92 -16.00
N TYR A 121 11.86 -6.69 -15.98
CA TYR A 121 10.88 -6.69 -17.06
C TYR A 121 9.85 -5.57 -16.88
N LEU A 122 9.76 -4.70 -17.88
CA LEU A 122 8.75 -3.64 -17.95
C LEU A 122 7.72 -3.96 -19.03
N LEU A 123 6.51 -4.29 -18.60
CA LEU A 123 5.39 -4.54 -19.50
C LEU A 123 4.65 -3.26 -19.84
N HIS A 124 4.60 -2.93 -21.14
CA HIS A 124 3.84 -1.80 -21.65
C HIS A 124 2.58 -2.27 -22.37
N ARG A 125 1.41 -1.80 -21.93
CA ARG A 125 0.18 -1.97 -22.70
C ARG A 125 0.34 -1.28 -24.05
N ARG A 126 0.31 -2.03 -25.15
CA ARG A 126 0.28 -1.42 -26.49
C ARG A 126 -1.00 -0.59 -26.63
N LYS A 127 -0.86 0.68 -27.04
CA LYS A 127 -2.00 1.47 -27.51
C LYS A 127 -2.61 0.73 -28.70
N LYS A 128 -3.92 0.48 -28.68
CA LYS A 128 -4.64 -0.07 -29.83
C LYS A 128 -4.36 0.88 -31.00
N ALA A 129 -3.79 0.36 -32.10
CA ALA A 129 -3.62 1.16 -33.31
C ALA A 129 -5.00 1.67 -33.73
N PRO A 130 -5.15 2.94 -34.14
CA PRO A 130 -6.41 3.40 -34.70
C PRO A 130 -6.74 2.50 -35.90
N ASP A 131 -7.99 2.04 -35.97
CA ASP A 131 -8.48 1.28 -37.12
C ASP A 131 -8.32 2.18 -38.35
N LEU A 132 -7.25 1.96 -39.11
CA LEU A 132 -7.10 2.56 -40.44
C LEU A 132 -8.15 1.86 -41.30
N TYR A 133 -9.27 2.53 -41.48
CA TYR A 133 -10.28 2.20 -42.48
C TYR A 133 -9.57 2.02 -43.83
N LEU A 134 -9.42 0.77 -44.27
CA LEU A 134 -9.17 0.45 -45.66
C LEU A 134 -10.50 0.70 -46.40
N SER A 135 -10.63 1.90 -46.96
CA SER A 135 -11.57 2.21 -48.04
C SER A 135 -11.04 1.70 -49.37
#